data_AF-A0A2E5YQU8-F1
#
_entry.id   AF-A0A2E5YQU8-F1
#
_cell.length_a   1.000
_cell.length_b   1.000
_cell.length_c   1.000
_cell.angle_alpha   90.00
_cell.angle_beta   90.00
_cell.angle_gamma   90.00
#
_symmetry.space_group_name_H-M   'P 1'
#
loop_
_entity.id
_entity.type
_entity.pdbx_description
1 polymer ?
#
loop_
_entity_poly.entity_id
_entity_poly.type
_entity_poly.pdbx_seq_one_letter_code
_entity_poly.pdbx_strand_id
1 'polypeptide(L)'
;MMRIRCPLSRSTLPMRWLSLLLCLGASLALSIADGAQALITATGGAAVQIGAPANSRVGMLQSNTSIFVWEEKQNHLTVNVLPFNIDGTPGFYDTAASVAATAGNLPANSPVDSHMIHFDQLGPGTTTLSGSVEFQHPITAVFVLCDPLDGSDTELGSPVTLYPNCIGTGDFRPVDWVSTGDTEQIIISPDRMKIDFTLRTSNVLDQLRVVTQQSAAVAAAPGLGFPAVALLVLLGIALGTRILQKNGLPV
;
A
#
# COMPACT_ATOMS: atom_id res chain seq x y z
N MET A 1 -88.39 -5.75 -38.40
CA MET A 1 -87.25 -6.50 -37.83
C MET A 1 -86.14 -5.53 -37.42
N MET A 2 -86.06 -5.33 -36.10
CA MET A 2 -84.92 -5.02 -35.24
C MET A 2 -83.66 -4.34 -35.81
N ARG A 3 -83.44 -3.09 -35.39
CA ARG A 3 -82.16 -2.35 -35.44
C ARG A 3 -81.25 -2.85 -34.31
N ILE A 4 -79.97 -3.09 -34.59
CA ILE A 4 -78.92 -3.17 -33.57
C ILE A 4 -77.73 -2.33 -34.04
N ARG A 5 -77.56 -1.16 -33.43
CA ARG A 5 -76.32 -0.35 -33.48
C ARG A 5 -75.49 -0.75 -32.26
N CYS A 6 -74.27 -1.22 -32.48
CA CYS A 6 -73.31 -1.48 -31.40
C CYS A 6 -72.37 -0.25 -31.27
N PRO A 7 -72.21 0.33 -30.07
CA PRO A 7 -71.37 1.51 -29.87
C PRO A 7 -69.89 1.10 -29.65
N LEU A 8 -69.00 1.72 -30.42
CA LEU A 8 -67.55 1.71 -30.19
C LEU A 8 -67.23 2.51 -28.93
N SER A 9 -66.91 1.80 -27.84
CA SER A 9 -66.39 2.35 -26.59
C SER A 9 -64.88 2.59 -26.74
N ARG A 10 -64.47 3.86 -26.76
CA ARG A 10 -63.07 4.29 -26.67
C ARG A 10 -62.49 3.89 -25.32
N SER A 11 -61.50 3.00 -25.30
CA SER A 11 -60.70 2.72 -24.10
C SER A 11 -59.68 3.84 -23.91
N THR A 12 -59.97 4.74 -22.97
CA THR A 12 -59.00 5.66 -22.39
C THR A 12 -58.01 4.84 -21.55
N LEU A 13 -56.78 4.68 -22.03
CA LEU A 13 -55.68 4.14 -21.22
C LEU A 13 -55.43 5.08 -20.04
N PRO A 14 -55.51 4.63 -18.77
CA PRO A 14 -55.18 5.47 -17.63
C PRO A 14 -53.68 5.71 -17.60
N MET A 15 -53.31 6.91 -18.03
CA MET A 15 -52.00 7.55 -17.94
C MET A 15 -51.66 7.85 -16.47
N ARG A 16 -51.51 6.80 -15.66
CA ARG A 16 -51.21 6.87 -14.20
C ARG A 16 -50.04 5.98 -13.76
N TRP A 17 -49.19 5.58 -14.69
CA TRP A 17 -48.01 4.76 -14.42
C TRP A 17 -46.71 5.43 -14.87
N LEU A 18 -46.69 6.76 -14.96
CA LEU A 18 -45.50 7.53 -15.36
C LEU A 18 -45.04 8.54 -14.30
N SER A 19 -45.27 8.25 -13.01
CA SER A 19 -44.80 9.10 -11.90
C SER A 19 -44.14 8.31 -10.77
N LEU A 20 -44.02 6.99 -10.91
CA LEU A 20 -43.30 6.13 -9.96
C LEU A 20 -41.94 5.66 -10.55
N LEU A 21 -41.32 6.50 -11.36
CA LEU A 21 -39.96 6.35 -11.88
C LEU A 21 -39.08 7.55 -11.46
N LEU A 22 -39.44 8.23 -10.37
CA LEU A 22 -38.47 8.90 -9.51
C LEU A 22 -37.96 7.86 -8.50
N CYS A 23 -37.49 6.72 -9.02
CA CYS A 23 -36.69 5.78 -8.25
C CYS A 23 -35.51 6.57 -7.73
N LEU A 24 -35.57 6.96 -6.45
CA LEU A 24 -34.58 6.63 -5.44
C LEU A 24 -33.16 6.41 -5.98
N GLY A 25 -32.68 7.36 -6.78
CA GLY A 25 -31.28 7.58 -7.07
C GLY A 25 -30.65 8.22 -5.85
N ALA A 26 -30.85 7.60 -4.68
CA ALA A 26 -29.94 7.75 -3.58
C ALA A 26 -28.67 7.03 -4.05
N SER A 27 -27.91 7.74 -4.88
CA SER A 27 -26.51 7.44 -5.15
C SER A 27 -25.83 7.45 -3.80
N LEU A 28 -25.83 6.29 -3.15
CA LEU A 28 -24.98 5.98 -2.03
C LEU A 28 -23.57 6.05 -2.61
N ALA A 29 -23.03 7.27 -2.69
CA ALA A 29 -21.64 7.50 -2.93
C ALA A 29 -20.92 6.89 -1.73
N LEU A 30 -20.64 5.60 -1.82
CA LEU A 30 -19.63 4.95 -1.02
C LEU A 30 -18.35 5.68 -1.40
N SER A 31 -18.03 6.71 -0.64
CA SER A 31 -16.69 7.27 -0.60
C SER A 31 -15.81 6.17 -0.06
N ILE A 32 -15.35 5.29 -0.94
CA ILE A 32 -14.12 4.55 -0.73
C ILE A 32 -13.07 5.63 -0.51
N ALA A 33 -12.80 5.92 0.76
CA ALA A 33 -11.61 6.63 1.13
C ALA A 33 -10.48 5.70 0.70
N ASP A 34 -9.96 5.92 -0.50
CA ASP A 34 -8.62 5.48 -0.85
C ASP A 34 -7.71 6.14 0.17
N GLY A 35 -7.45 5.41 1.26
CA GLY A 35 -6.34 5.73 2.13
C GLY A 35 -5.13 5.68 1.23
N ALA A 36 -4.52 6.84 0.98
CA ALA A 36 -3.25 6.91 0.28
C ALA A 36 -2.28 5.97 1.01
N GLN A 37 -2.03 4.81 0.41
CA GLN A 37 -1.07 3.84 0.93
C GLN A 37 0.31 4.45 0.76
N ALA A 38 1.25 4.19 1.68
CA ALA A 38 2.63 4.59 1.43
C ALA A 38 3.16 3.75 0.29
N LEU A 39 3.40 4.42 -0.83
CA LEU A 39 3.77 3.75 -2.05
C LEU A 39 5.25 4.00 -2.31
N ILE A 40 5.92 2.97 -2.81
CA ILE A 40 7.03 3.12 -3.72
C ILE A 40 6.54 4.02 -4.87
N THR A 41 7.08 5.22 -4.95
CA THR A 41 6.69 6.24 -5.93
C THR A 41 7.48 6.10 -7.23
N ALA A 42 8.71 5.57 -7.14
CA ALA A 42 9.55 5.26 -8.29
C ALA A 42 10.59 4.19 -7.95
N THR A 43 11.04 3.47 -8.98
CA THR A 43 12.25 2.64 -8.92
C THR A 43 13.24 3.10 -10.00
N GLY A 44 14.53 2.82 -9.78
CA GLY A 44 15.61 3.16 -10.72
C GLY A 44 16.67 2.07 -10.81
N GLY A 45 17.50 2.14 -11.86
CA GLY A 45 18.54 1.14 -12.12
C GLY A 45 17.95 -0.25 -12.42
N ALA A 46 18.45 -1.28 -11.74
CA ALA A 46 17.95 -2.65 -11.86
C ALA A 46 16.70 -2.93 -11.00
N ALA A 47 16.23 -1.97 -10.20
CA ALA A 47 15.09 -2.17 -9.33
C ALA A 47 13.76 -2.21 -10.10
N VAL A 48 13.00 -3.28 -9.93
CA VAL A 48 11.69 -3.50 -10.55
C VAL A 48 10.65 -3.75 -9.47
N GLN A 49 9.66 -2.86 -9.39
CA GLN A 49 8.53 -3.04 -8.49
C GLN A 49 7.59 -4.14 -8.98
N ILE A 50 7.22 -5.06 -8.09
CA ILE A 50 6.27 -6.15 -8.31
C ILE A 50 5.25 -6.20 -7.17
N GLY A 51 4.19 -6.98 -7.34
CA GLY A 51 3.34 -7.37 -6.21
C GLY A 51 4.07 -8.36 -5.29
N ALA A 52 3.68 -8.41 -4.01
CA ALA A 52 4.29 -9.34 -3.05
C ALA A 52 4.26 -10.79 -3.58
N PRO A 53 5.42 -11.45 -3.73
CA PRO A 53 5.50 -12.79 -4.30
C PRO A 53 4.98 -13.83 -3.31
N ALA A 54 4.55 -14.99 -3.80
CA ALA A 54 4.15 -16.09 -2.91
C ALA A 54 5.35 -16.66 -2.13
N ASN A 55 6.57 -16.56 -2.67
CA ASN A 55 7.78 -17.13 -2.08
C ASN A 55 9.01 -16.34 -2.53
N SER A 56 9.83 -15.90 -1.58
CA SER A 56 11.09 -15.18 -1.83
C SER A 56 12.31 -15.92 -1.27
N ARG A 57 12.20 -17.24 -1.01
CA ARG A 57 13.32 -18.08 -0.60
C ARG A 57 14.32 -18.26 -1.74
N VAL A 58 15.53 -18.71 -1.41
CA VAL A 58 16.59 -18.94 -2.40
C VAL A 58 16.09 -19.85 -3.52
N GLY A 59 16.35 -19.46 -4.76
CA GLY A 59 15.93 -20.21 -5.94
C GLY A 59 14.51 -19.91 -6.42
N MET A 60 13.70 -19.19 -5.64
CA MET A 60 12.26 -19.04 -5.93
C MET A 60 11.92 -17.75 -6.68
N LEU A 61 12.73 -16.69 -6.53
CA LEU A 61 12.52 -15.39 -7.18
C LEU A 61 13.86 -14.85 -7.71
N GLN A 62 14.34 -15.44 -8.82
CA GLN A 62 15.68 -15.19 -9.33
C GLN A 62 15.73 -14.27 -10.56
N SER A 63 16.79 -13.48 -10.68
CA SER A 63 17.11 -12.72 -11.89
C SER A 63 18.59 -12.33 -11.93
N ASN A 64 19.17 -12.29 -13.14
CA ASN A 64 20.52 -11.76 -13.34
C ASN A 64 20.52 -10.28 -13.75
N THR A 65 19.35 -9.67 -13.90
CA THR A 65 19.20 -8.31 -14.43
C THR A 65 18.26 -7.44 -13.61
N SER A 66 17.63 -7.99 -12.57
CA SER A 66 16.59 -7.30 -11.82
C SER A 66 16.76 -7.53 -10.34
N ILE A 67 16.52 -6.46 -9.58
CA ILE A 67 16.32 -6.49 -8.13
C ILE A 67 14.82 -6.28 -7.93
N PHE A 68 14.16 -7.22 -7.28
CA PHE A 68 12.70 -7.16 -7.08
C PHE A 68 12.39 -6.34 -5.84
N VAL A 69 11.40 -5.46 -5.96
CA VAL A 69 10.94 -4.61 -4.86
C VAL A 69 9.44 -4.75 -4.72
N TRP A 70 8.91 -4.83 -3.51
CA TRP A 70 7.46 -4.87 -3.29
C TRP A 70 7.04 -4.25 -1.96
N GLU A 71 5.78 -3.86 -1.93
CA GLU A 71 5.05 -3.45 -0.74
C GLU A 71 4.71 -4.67 0.12
N GLU A 72 5.05 -4.67 1.42
CA GLU A 72 4.75 -5.78 2.32
C GLU A 72 3.47 -5.54 3.13
N LYS A 73 3.48 -4.56 4.04
CA LYS A 73 2.33 -4.18 4.87
C LYS A 73 2.21 -2.67 4.91
N GLN A 74 0.98 -2.22 4.69
CA GLN A 74 0.61 -0.80 4.66
C GLN A 74 -0.33 -0.47 5.82
N ASN A 75 -0.20 0.73 6.37
CA ASN A 75 -0.95 1.26 7.49
C ASN A 75 -0.88 0.36 8.73
N HIS A 76 0.31 -0.16 9.03
CA HIS A 76 0.52 -1.11 10.11
C HIS A 76 0.91 -0.40 11.40
N LEU A 77 0.34 -0.86 12.52
CA LEU A 77 0.75 -0.44 13.86
C LEU A 77 1.54 -1.59 14.48
N THR A 78 2.83 -1.38 14.75
CA THR A 78 3.65 -2.41 15.38
C THR A 78 3.09 -2.80 16.74
N VAL A 79 3.17 -4.07 17.09
CA VAL A 79 2.80 -4.65 18.38
C VAL A 79 4.03 -4.88 19.24
N ASN A 80 5.15 -5.27 18.64
CA ASN A 80 6.38 -5.56 19.35
C ASN A 80 7.44 -4.49 19.10
N VAL A 81 8.46 -4.49 19.95
CA VAL A 81 9.70 -3.75 19.68
C VAL A 81 10.52 -4.56 18.68
N LEU A 82 10.91 -3.95 17.57
CA LEU A 82 11.65 -4.62 16.50
C LEU A 82 13.07 -4.02 16.38
N PRO A 83 14.14 -4.82 16.55
CA PRO A 83 15.49 -4.32 16.34
C PRO A 83 15.73 -4.07 14.84
N PHE A 84 16.35 -2.95 14.51
CA PHE A 84 16.76 -2.61 13.14
C PHE A 84 18.27 -2.34 13.09
N ASN A 85 18.81 -2.24 11.88
CA ASN A 85 20.23 -2.03 11.65
C ASN A 85 20.59 -0.59 11.30
N ILE A 86 19.72 0.13 10.58
CA ILE A 86 19.94 1.53 10.20
C ILE A 86 18.70 2.34 10.61
N ASP A 87 18.89 3.47 11.31
CA ASP A 87 17.83 4.31 11.88
C ASP A 87 17.18 5.32 10.90
N GLY A 88 17.36 5.09 9.60
CA GLY A 88 16.87 5.99 8.55
C GLY A 88 17.61 7.33 8.44
N THR A 89 18.69 7.54 9.21
CA THR A 89 19.53 8.74 9.07
C THR A 89 20.10 8.81 7.64
N PRO A 90 20.12 9.98 6.98
CA PRO A 90 20.79 10.13 5.69
C PRO A 90 22.28 9.81 5.80
N GLY A 91 22.81 9.07 4.82
CA GLY A 91 24.20 8.66 4.90
C GLY A 91 24.59 7.59 3.89
N PHE A 92 25.87 7.23 3.96
CA PHE A 92 26.49 6.17 3.20
C PHE A 92 26.86 5.03 4.14
N TYR A 93 26.37 3.83 3.82
CA TYR A 93 26.52 2.63 4.62
C TYR A 93 27.12 1.52 3.76
N ASP A 94 28.44 1.33 3.88
CA ASP A 94 29.26 0.42 3.08
C ASP A 94 30.09 -0.55 3.94
N THR A 95 29.93 -0.48 5.26
CA THR A 95 30.70 -1.28 6.21
C THR A 95 29.85 -1.71 7.39
N ALA A 96 30.17 -2.87 7.98
CA ALA A 96 29.53 -3.33 9.21
C ALA A 96 29.61 -2.29 10.34
N ALA A 97 30.69 -1.50 10.41
CA ALA A 97 30.85 -0.43 11.39
C ALA A 97 29.86 0.72 11.17
N SER A 98 29.66 1.17 9.92
CA SER A 98 28.68 2.22 9.60
C SER A 98 27.25 1.81 9.95
N VAL A 99 26.91 0.54 9.72
CA VAL A 99 25.59 -0.03 10.03
C VAL A 99 25.43 -0.18 11.55
N ALA A 100 26.41 -0.76 12.24
CA ALA A 100 26.34 -0.95 13.70
C ALA A 100 26.22 0.37 14.47
N ALA A 101 26.81 1.46 13.96
CA ALA A 101 26.72 2.79 14.57
C ALA A 101 25.30 3.37 14.58
N THR A 102 24.41 2.89 13.70
CA THR A 102 23.02 3.35 13.56
C THR A 102 21.99 2.31 13.98
N ALA A 103 22.42 1.21 14.60
CA ALA A 103 21.50 0.17 15.06
C ALA A 103 20.60 0.68 16.19
N GLY A 104 19.37 0.18 16.23
CA GLY A 104 18.37 0.65 17.19
C GLY A 104 17.14 -0.24 17.25
N ASN A 105 16.07 0.30 17.82
CA ASN A 105 14.80 -0.40 17.98
C ASN A 105 13.65 0.46 17.47
N LEU A 106 12.80 -0.13 16.64
CA LEU A 106 11.49 0.42 16.30
C LEU A 106 10.54 0.13 17.48
N PRO A 107 10.02 1.13 18.18
CA PRO A 107 9.14 0.91 19.32
C PRO A 107 7.85 0.18 18.94
N ALA A 108 7.23 -0.50 19.90
CA ALA A 108 5.85 -0.96 19.77
C ALA A 108 4.90 0.25 19.60
N ASN A 109 3.76 0.02 18.95
CA ASN A 109 2.77 1.03 18.56
C ASN A 109 3.33 2.12 17.63
N SER A 110 4.33 1.78 16.82
CA SER A 110 4.83 2.66 15.77
C SER A 110 3.96 2.50 14.52
N PRO A 111 3.36 3.58 14.00
CA PRO A 111 2.64 3.56 12.73
C PRO A 111 3.65 3.54 11.58
N VAL A 112 3.65 2.47 10.80
CA VAL A 112 4.66 2.21 9.77
C VAL A 112 4.09 1.55 8.52
N ASP A 113 4.86 1.68 7.45
CA ASP A 113 4.71 0.91 6.22
C ASP A 113 6.03 0.18 5.93
N SER A 114 5.94 -1.04 5.39
CA SER A 114 7.09 -1.91 5.12
C SER A 114 7.20 -2.29 3.66
N HIS A 115 8.45 -2.32 3.21
CA HIS A 115 8.85 -2.54 1.83
C HIS A 115 10.00 -3.56 1.82
N MET A 116 10.03 -4.45 0.85
CA MET A 116 11.12 -5.40 0.66
C MET A 116 11.88 -5.10 -0.62
N ILE A 117 13.20 -5.15 -0.54
CA ILE A 117 14.14 -5.18 -1.66
C ILE A 117 14.81 -6.55 -1.61
N HIS A 118 14.80 -7.26 -2.74
CA HIS A 118 15.27 -8.63 -2.82
C HIS A 118 16.08 -8.86 -4.08
N PHE A 119 17.22 -9.50 -3.92
CA PHE A 119 18.05 -9.93 -5.03
C PHE A 119 18.49 -11.38 -4.82
N ASP A 120 18.29 -12.22 -5.84
CA ASP A 120 18.74 -13.60 -5.90
C ASP A 120 19.16 -13.86 -7.35
N GLN A 121 20.44 -14.14 -7.58
CA GLN A 121 20.93 -14.35 -8.94
C GLN A 121 20.49 -15.71 -9.50
N LEU A 122 20.28 -15.77 -10.81
CA LEU A 122 19.96 -17.01 -11.51
C LEU A 122 21.25 -17.72 -11.97
N GLY A 123 21.52 -18.88 -11.38
CA GLY A 123 22.61 -19.77 -11.79
C GLY A 123 23.93 -19.53 -11.03
N PRO A 124 25.04 -20.13 -11.50
CA PRO A 124 26.32 -20.03 -10.81
C PRO A 124 26.99 -18.67 -11.09
N GLY A 125 27.85 -18.23 -10.16
CA GLY A 125 28.72 -17.08 -10.34
C GLY A 125 28.54 -16.03 -9.26
N THR A 126 28.80 -14.78 -9.61
CA THR A 126 28.54 -13.62 -8.76
C THR A 126 27.98 -12.53 -9.63
N THR A 127 26.88 -11.93 -9.20
CA THR A 127 26.22 -10.84 -9.92
C THR A 127 26.12 -9.66 -8.98
N THR A 128 26.51 -8.49 -9.49
CA THR A 128 26.38 -7.22 -8.78
C THR A 128 25.42 -6.34 -9.56
N LEU A 129 24.37 -5.86 -8.89
CA LEU A 129 23.39 -4.95 -9.47
C LEU A 129 23.22 -3.75 -8.55
N SER A 130 22.91 -2.60 -9.15
CA SER A 130 22.56 -1.39 -8.40
C SER A 130 21.16 -0.94 -8.77
N GLY A 131 20.46 -0.39 -7.80
CA GLY A 131 19.11 0.12 -7.97
C GLY A 131 18.79 1.22 -6.98
N SER A 132 17.60 1.77 -7.14
CA SER A 132 17.06 2.75 -6.21
C SER A 132 15.57 2.60 -6.04
N VAL A 133 15.07 2.99 -4.88
CA VAL A 133 13.64 3.04 -4.57
C VAL A 133 13.34 4.38 -3.94
N GLU A 134 12.34 5.07 -4.47
CA GLU A 134 11.77 6.29 -3.89
C GLU A 134 10.45 5.95 -3.20
N PHE A 135 10.23 6.54 -2.03
CA PHE A 135 9.08 6.32 -1.17
C PHE A 135 8.25 7.59 -1.05
N GLN A 136 6.97 7.42 -0.75
CA GLN A 136 6.08 8.53 -0.47
C GLN A 136 6.29 9.15 0.92
N HIS A 137 6.89 8.40 1.86
CA HIS A 137 7.13 8.85 3.24
C HIS A 137 8.58 8.62 3.68
N PRO A 138 9.07 9.38 4.67
CA PRO A 138 10.45 9.26 5.13
C PRO A 138 10.78 7.87 5.67
N ILE A 139 11.96 7.36 5.33
CA ILE A 139 12.55 6.14 5.88
C ILE A 139 12.82 6.35 7.38
N THR A 140 12.41 5.37 8.19
CA THR A 140 12.60 5.35 9.65
C THR A 140 13.50 4.23 10.11
N ALA A 141 13.54 3.11 9.38
CA ALA A 141 14.41 2.00 9.71
C ALA A 141 14.73 1.16 8.46
N VAL A 142 15.91 0.55 8.46
CA VAL A 142 16.31 -0.46 7.47
C VAL A 142 16.85 -1.69 8.20
N PHE A 143 16.37 -2.86 7.77
CA PHE A 143 16.73 -4.18 8.29
C PHE A 143 17.46 -4.92 7.17
N VAL A 144 18.63 -5.44 7.49
CA VAL A 144 19.63 -5.90 6.51
C VAL A 144 20.43 -7.08 7.02
N LEU A 145 20.43 -7.29 8.34
CA LEU A 145 21.03 -8.47 8.97
C LEU A 145 19.96 -9.51 9.29
N CYS A 146 20.43 -10.74 9.44
CA CYS A 146 19.61 -11.92 9.66
C CYS A 146 18.60 -11.79 10.81
N ASP A 147 19.06 -11.55 12.04
CA ASP A 147 18.18 -11.56 13.20
C ASP A 147 17.09 -10.47 13.11
N PRO A 148 17.39 -9.22 12.72
CA PRO A 148 16.37 -8.21 12.43
C PRO A 148 15.38 -8.61 11.34
N LEU A 149 15.85 -9.18 10.21
CA LEU A 149 14.97 -9.61 9.12
C LEU A 149 14.03 -10.74 9.59
N ASP A 150 14.59 -11.81 10.18
CA ASP A 150 13.84 -12.99 10.66
C ASP A 150 12.84 -12.59 11.75
N GLY A 151 13.28 -11.74 12.70
CA GLY A 151 12.43 -11.26 13.79
C GLY A 151 11.27 -10.37 13.33
N SER A 152 11.39 -9.71 12.17
CA SER A 152 10.38 -8.77 11.67
C SER A 152 9.40 -9.38 10.65
N ASP A 153 9.65 -10.57 10.10
CA ASP A 153 8.79 -11.16 9.04
C ASP A 153 7.32 -11.32 9.46
N THR A 154 7.07 -11.77 10.70
CA THR A 154 5.68 -11.99 11.16
C THR A 154 4.90 -10.68 11.25
N GLU A 155 5.58 -9.61 11.63
CA GLU A 155 4.94 -8.32 11.96
C GLU A 155 4.92 -7.38 10.78
N LEU A 156 6.03 -7.25 10.05
CA LEU A 156 6.20 -6.33 8.92
C LEU A 156 6.14 -7.03 7.56
N GLY A 157 6.40 -8.33 7.49
CA GLY A 157 6.36 -9.08 6.23
C GLY A 157 4.96 -9.23 5.65
N SER A 158 4.88 -9.41 4.34
CA SER A 158 3.65 -9.68 3.63
C SER A 158 3.06 -11.03 4.07
N PRO A 159 1.76 -11.12 4.40
CA PRO A 159 1.16 -12.35 4.89
C PRO A 159 1.05 -13.45 3.81
N VAL A 160 1.26 -13.11 2.54
CA VAL A 160 1.21 -14.07 1.42
C VAL A 160 2.59 -14.54 0.97
N THR A 161 3.67 -13.97 1.51
CA THR A 161 5.03 -14.26 1.10
C THR A 161 5.69 -15.23 2.08
N LEU A 162 6.21 -16.34 1.56
CA LEU A 162 7.12 -17.21 2.31
C LEU A 162 8.53 -16.62 2.25
N TYR A 163 9.04 -16.19 3.40
CA TYR A 163 10.38 -15.63 3.53
C TYR A 163 11.45 -16.72 3.76
N PRO A 164 12.70 -16.46 3.36
CA PRO A 164 13.86 -17.23 3.80
C PRO A 164 14.12 -17.02 5.30
N ASN A 165 14.74 -18.00 5.95
CA ASN A 165 15.20 -17.87 7.32
C ASN A 165 16.72 -18.04 7.37
N CYS A 166 17.39 -17.23 8.17
CA CYS A 166 18.85 -17.28 8.24
C CYS A 166 19.39 -18.51 9.00
N ILE A 167 18.55 -19.18 9.78
CA ILE A 167 18.99 -20.29 10.64
C ILE A 167 18.70 -21.65 10.00
N GLY A 168 19.76 -22.37 9.64
CA GLY A 168 19.74 -23.83 9.46
C GLY A 168 19.23 -24.37 8.12
N THR A 169 18.93 -23.52 7.15
CA THR A 169 18.33 -23.93 5.85
C THR A 169 19.22 -23.70 4.64
N GLY A 170 20.31 -22.94 4.78
CA GLY A 170 21.12 -22.49 3.64
C GLY A 170 20.55 -21.25 2.92
N ASP A 171 19.42 -20.73 3.40
CA ASP A 171 18.75 -19.54 2.88
C ASP A 171 19.31 -18.25 3.52
N PHE A 172 20.62 -18.04 3.41
CA PHE A 172 21.23 -16.79 3.85
C PHE A 172 20.68 -15.63 3.03
N ARG A 173 20.14 -14.63 3.74
CA ARG A 173 19.55 -13.41 3.19
C ARG A 173 20.11 -12.05 3.64
N PRO A 174 21.12 -11.94 4.52
CA PRO A 174 21.60 -10.63 4.91
C PRO A 174 22.47 -10.03 3.80
N VAL A 175 22.57 -8.69 3.79
CA VAL A 175 23.61 -8.00 3.02
C VAL A 175 24.97 -8.27 3.68
N ASP A 176 25.99 -8.63 2.88
CA ASP A 176 27.31 -9.05 3.33
C ASP A 176 28.32 -7.88 3.33
N TRP A 177 28.67 -7.42 4.54
CA TRP A 177 29.73 -6.41 4.75
C TRP A 177 31.01 -6.99 5.36
N VAL A 178 31.23 -8.30 5.23
CA VAL A 178 32.23 -9.03 6.02
C VAL A 178 33.66 -8.85 5.47
N SER A 179 33.86 -8.30 4.26
CA SER A 179 35.20 -8.14 3.70
C SER A 179 35.56 -6.74 3.18
N THR A 180 36.81 -6.33 3.41
CA THR A 180 37.40 -5.15 2.78
C THR A 180 37.41 -5.34 1.26
N GLY A 181 36.60 -4.54 0.55
CA GLY A 181 36.45 -4.62 -0.90
C GLY A 181 35.09 -5.13 -1.38
N ASP A 182 34.14 -5.41 -0.47
CA ASP A 182 32.75 -5.64 -0.88
C ASP A 182 32.17 -4.38 -1.53
N THR A 183 31.44 -4.60 -2.62
CA THR A 183 30.79 -3.56 -3.42
C THR A 183 29.40 -3.21 -2.91
N GLU A 184 28.96 -3.86 -1.84
CA GLU A 184 27.63 -3.70 -1.29
C GLU A 184 27.54 -2.41 -0.47
N GLN A 185 26.56 -1.59 -0.81
CA GLN A 185 26.40 -0.28 -0.21
C GLN A 185 24.94 0.13 -0.20
N ILE A 186 24.59 0.94 0.79
CA ILE A 186 23.29 1.57 0.93
C ILE A 186 23.53 3.07 1.09
N ILE A 187 22.77 3.89 0.36
CA ILE A 187 22.74 5.35 0.51
C ILE A 187 21.31 5.76 0.82
N ILE A 188 21.11 6.48 1.93
CA ILE A 188 19.83 7.11 2.25
C ILE A 188 19.93 8.59 1.90
N SER A 189 19.00 9.08 1.09
CA SER A 189 18.98 10.48 0.63
C SER A 189 18.79 11.48 1.79
N PRO A 190 19.21 12.75 1.63
CA PRO A 190 19.06 13.78 2.66
C PRO A 190 17.62 14.01 3.15
N ASP A 191 16.62 13.82 2.28
CA ASP A 191 15.19 13.92 2.61
C ASP A 191 14.62 12.62 3.19
N ARG A 192 15.41 11.54 3.21
CA ARG A 192 15.03 10.17 3.60
C ARG A 192 13.92 9.57 2.75
N MET A 193 13.68 10.11 1.55
CA MET A 193 12.63 9.63 0.66
C MET A 193 13.15 8.62 -0.35
N LYS A 194 14.46 8.41 -0.41
CA LYS A 194 15.09 7.54 -1.40
C LYS A 194 16.18 6.70 -0.75
N ILE A 195 16.24 5.45 -1.17
CA ILE A 195 17.36 4.55 -0.92
C ILE A 195 17.99 4.15 -2.24
N ASP A 196 19.29 4.38 -2.38
CA ASP A 196 20.11 3.79 -3.44
C ASP A 196 20.88 2.61 -2.84
N PHE A 197 21.05 1.53 -3.60
CA PHE A 197 21.75 0.33 -3.15
C PHE A 197 22.55 -0.32 -4.26
N THR A 198 23.62 -1.00 -3.88
CA THR A 198 24.33 -1.98 -4.69
C THR A 198 24.35 -3.28 -3.91
N LEU A 199 23.90 -4.37 -4.55
CA LEU A 199 23.80 -5.70 -3.96
C LEU A 199 24.64 -6.68 -4.76
N ARG A 200 25.21 -7.67 -4.10
CA ARG A 200 26.12 -8.65 -4.68
C ARG A 200 25.78 -10.05 -4.18
N THR A 201 25.08 -10.80 -5.01
CA THR A 201 24.73 -12.18 -4.71
C THR A 201 25.67 -13.18 -5.37
N SER A 202 25.80 -14.35 -4.74
CA SER A 202 26.49 -15.51 -5.30
C SER A 202 25.64 -16.77 -5.15
N ASN A 203 25.93 -17.66 -4.21
CA ASN A 203 25.11 -18.84 -3.94
C ASN A 203 24.00 -18.60 -2.90
N VAL A 204 23.80 -17.33 -2.52
CA VAL A 204 22.84 -16.86 -1.52
C VAL A 204 22.17 -15.59 -2.06
N LEU A 205 21.10 -15.15 -1.40
CA LEU A 205 20.32 -13.98 -1.79
C LEU A 205 20.61 -12.81 -0.83
N ASP A 206 20.25 -11.60 -1.25
CA ASP A 206 20.25 -10.41 -0.38
C ASP A 206 18.82 -9.93 -0.18
N GLN A 207 18.49 -9.56 1.05
CA GLN A 207 17.24 -8.89 1.40
C GLN A 207 17.50 -7.65 2.25
N LEU A 208 16.72 -6.61 1.97
CA LEU A 208 16.63 -5.39 2.75
C LEU A 208 15.16 -5.09 2.97
N ARG A 209 14.74 -4.97 4.22
CA ARG A 209 13.43 -4.44 4.57
C ARG A 209 13.58 -2.97 4.93
N VAL A 210 12.86 -2.12 4.21
CA VAL A 210 12.79 -0.68 4.46
C VAL A 210 11.46 -0.38 5.13
N VAL A 211 11.52 0.39 6.21
CA VAL A 211 10.34 0.86 6.94
C VAL A 211 10.25 2.37 6.77
N THR A 212 9.07 2.84 6.39
CA THR A 212 8.76 4.27 6.26
C THR A 212 7.75 4.70 7.31
N GLN A 213 7.72 6.00 7.61
CA GLN A 213 6.64 6.58 8.42
C GLN A 213 5.30 6.32 7.73
N GLN A 214 4.26 6.04 8.52
CA GLN A 214 2.91 6.06 7.96
C GLN A 214 2.54 7.47 7.52
N SER A 215 1.81 7.59 6.40
CA SER A 215 1.09 8.83 6.11
C SER A 215 0.28 9.21 7.33
N ALA A 216 0.40 10.46 7.80
CA ALA A 216 -0.59 10.99 8.71
C ALA A 216 -1.94 10.78 8.03
N ALA A 217 -2.74 9.84 8.54
CA ALA A 217 -4.11 9.68 8.08
C ALA A 217 -4.69 11.08 8.17
N VAL A 218 -5.15 11.64 7.05
CA VAL A 218 -5.85 12.93 7.05
C VAL A 218 -6.95 12.72 8.06
N ALA A 219 -6.76 13.24 9.28
CA ALA A 219 -7.59 12.91 10.42
C ALA A 219 -8.99 13.14 9.93
N ALA A 220 -9.75 12.05 9.73
CA ALA A 220 -10.99 12.09 8.96
C ALA A 220 -11.78 13.26 9.51
N ALA A 221 -11.83 14.37 8.76
CA ALA A 221 -12.24 15.65 9.31
C ALA A 221 -13.53 15.36 10.03
N PRO A 222 -13.61 15.54 11.38
CA PRO A 222 -14.64 14.95 12.21
C PRO A 222 -15.93 15.26 11.50
N GLY A 223 -16.52 14.21 10.92
CA GLY A 223 -17.45 14.37 9.81
C GLY A 223 -18.39 15.49 10.19
N LEU A 224 -18.45 16.56 9.39
CA LEU A 224 -19.51 17.53 9.53
C LEU A 224 -20.75 16.67 9.62
N GLY A 225 -21.30 16.61 10.84
CA GLY A 225 -22.26 15.59 11.17
C GLY A 225 -23.36 15.68 10.12
N PHE A 226 -24.08 14.59 10.02
CA PHE A 226 -25.26 14.47 9.21
C PHE A 226 -26.34 15.61 9.31
N PRO A 227 -26.33 16.67 10.16
CA PRO A 227 -27.20 17.83 9.92
C PRO A 227 -27.12 18.48 8.53
N ALA A 228 -25.97 18.51 7.84
CA ALA A 228 -25.90 19.28 6.58
C ALA A 228 -26.68 18.63 5.42
N VAL A 229 -26.62 17.30 5.31
CA VAL A 229 -27.41 16.56 4.30
C VAL A 229 -28.89 16.49 4.72
N ALA A 230 -29.17 16.37 6.02
CA ALA A 230 -30.55 16.46 6.52
C ALA A 230 -31.18 17.84 6.25
N LEU A 231 -30.42 18.93 6.38
CA LEU A 231 -30.91 20.28 6.10
C LEU A 231 -31.19 20.51 4.61
N LEU A 232 -30.38 19.94 3.70
CA LEU A 232 -30.62 20.06 2.26
C LEU A 232 -31.83 19.23 1.79
N VAL A 233 -32.02 18.02 2.35
CA VAL A 233 -33.20 17.18 2.09
C VAL A 233 -34.47 17.83 2.68
N LEU A 234 -34.40 18.41 3.87
CA LEU A 234 -35.53 19.13 4.47
C LEU A 234 -35.86 20.42 3.72
N LEU A 235 -34.88 21.18 3.22
CA LEU A 235 -35.13 22.34 2.36
C LEU A 235 -35.75 21.92 1.01
N GLY A 236 -35.28 20.82 0.41
CA GLY A 236 -35.83 20.29 -0.84
C GLY A 236 -37.29 19.86 -0.71
N ILE A 237 -37.65 19.19 0.39
CA ILE A 237 -39.04 18.78 0.69
C ILE A 237 -39.92 20.01 1.00
N ALA A 238 -39.41 21.01 1.72
CA ALA A 238 -40.14 22.23 2.03
C ALA A 238 -40.37 23.14 0.80
N LEU A 239 -39.44 23.15 -0.16
CA LEU A 239 -39.63 23.89 -1.42
C LEU A 239 -40.58 23.16 -2.37
N GLY A 240 -40.48 21.83 -2.47
CA GLY A 240 -41.35 21.01 -3.32
C GLY A 240 -42.82 21.08 -2.93
N THR A 241 -43.12 21.02 -1.63
CA THR A 241 -44.49 21.11 -1.10
C THR A 241 -45.14 22.48 -1.34
N ARG A 242 -44.38 23.58 -1.26
CA ARG A 242 -44.89 24.94 -1.57
C ARG A 242 -45.22 25.15 -3.05
N ILE A 243 -44.50 24.50 -3.97
CA ILE A 243 -44.76 24.60 -5.42
C ILE A 243 -46.01 23.79 -5.79
N LEU A 244 -46.23 22.63 -5.15
CA LEU A 244 -47.43 21.80 -5.38
C LEU A 244 -48.72 22.48 -4.87
N GLN A 245 -48.67 23.10 -3.69
CA GLN A 245 -49.82 23.82 -3.14
C GLN A 245 -50.22 25.06 -3.96
N LYS A 246 -49.25 25.79 -4.56
CA LYS A 246 -49.53 26.96 -5.39
C LYS A 246 -50.24 26.63 -6.71
N ASN A 247 -50.15 25.37 -7.16
CA ASN A 247 -50.70 24.90 -8.44
C ASN A 247 -51.98 24.06 -8.30
N GLY A 248 -52.55 23.94 -7.09
CA GLY A 248 -53.82 23.23 -6.87
C GLY A 248 -53.75 21.71 -7.04
N LEU A 249 -52.55 21.14 -6.98
CA LEU A 249 -52.36 19.68 -7.02
C LEU A 249 -52.55 19.10 -5.61
N PRO A 250 -53.25 17.96 -5.46
CA PRO A 250 -53.39 17.30 -4.17
C PRO A 250 -52.01 16.84 -3.69
N VAL A 251 -51.70 17.18 -2.43
CA VAL A 251 -50.52 16.70 -1.69
C VAL A 251 -50.68 15.23 -1.36
#